data_AF-A0A965Y8E4-F1
#
_entry.id   AF-A0A965Y8E4-F1
#
_cell.length_a   1.000
_cell.length_b   1.000
_cell.length_c   1.000
_cell.angle_alpha   90.00
_cell.angle_beta   90.00
_cell.angle_gamma   90.00
#
_symmetry.space_group_name_H-M   'P 1'
#
loop_
_entity.id
_entity.type
_entity.pdbx_description
1 polymer ?
#
loop_
_entity_poly.entity_id
_entity_poly.type
_entity_poly.pdbx_seq_one_letter_code
_entity_poly.pdbx_strand_id
1 'polypeptide(L)' 'IQPWQFGHGECKKTCLWLKNLPLLQPTHIVEGREQRIWKASPGPERWKERSRTYAGIAQAMAEQWF' A
#
# COMPACT_ATOMS: atom_id res chain seq x y z
N ILE A 1 6.88 3.35 -0.64
CA ILE A 1 5.59 3.89 -1.14
C ILE A 1 4.52 3.80 -0.05
N GLN A 2 3.42 4.55 -0.19
CA GLN A 2 2.32 4.56 0.77
C GLN A 2 0.98 4.26 0.07
N PRO A 3 0.02 3.55 0.71
CA PRO A 3 -1.27 3.21 0.11
C PRO A 3 -2.10 4.43 -0.30
N TRP A 4 -2.01 5.54 0.44
CA TRP A 4 -2.74 6.78 0.13
C TRP A 4 -2.33 7.43 -1.18
N GLN A 5 -1.19 7.02 -1.74
CA GLN A 5 -0.73 7.43 -3.07
C GLN A 5 -1.43 6.66 -4.21
N PHE A 6 -2.18 5.61 -3.88
CA PHE A 6 -2.80 4.68 -4.84
C PHE A 6 -4.29 4.41 -4.51
N GLY A 7 -4.99 5.38 -3.92
CA GLY A 7 -6.43 5.29 -3.69
C GLY A 7 -6.85 4.67 -2.34
N HIS A 8 -5.91 4.37 -1.43
CA HIS A 8 -6.22 3.77 -0.12
C HIS A 8 -5.81 4.72 1.01
N GLY A 9 -6.75 5.34 1.74
CA GLY A 9 -6.48 6.33 2.80
C GLY A 9 -5.71 5.81 4.05
N GLU A 10 -5.06 4.66 3.93
CA GLU A 10 -4.31 4.02 4.99
C GLU A 10 -2.82 4.38 4.91
N CYS A 11 -2.21 4.55 6.08
CA CYS A 11 -0.77 4.78 6.23
C CYS A 11 -0.05 3.47 6.56
N LYS A 12 0.58 2.85 5.55
CA LYS A 12 1.43 1.66 5.69
C LYS A 12 2.64 1.77 4.77
N LYS A 13 3.83 2.01 5.32
CA LYS A 13 5.05 2.05 4.50
C LYS A 13 5.28 0.69 3.85
N THR A 14 5.19 0.65 2.52
CA THR A 14 5.58 -0.51 1.72
C THR A 14 6.94 -0.22 1.11
N CYS A 15 7.94 -1.04 1.47
CA CYS A 15 9.26 -1.02 0.87
C CYS A 15 9.32 -2.09 -0.21
N LEU A 16 9.72 -1.71 -1.42
CA LEU A 16 9.84 -2.60 -2.56
C LEU A 16 11.31 -2.72 -2.95
N TRP A 17 11.73 -3.91 -3.33
CA TRP A 17 13.05 -4.12 -3.90
C TRP A 17 12.99 -3.86 -5.41
N LEU A 18 13.59 -2.76 -5.84
CA LEU A 18 13.53 -2.27 -7.22
C LEU A 18 14.80 -2.58 -8.03
N LYS A 19 15.27 -3.83 -8.00
CA LYS A 19 16.43 -4.21 -8.82
C LYS A 19 16.02 -4.22 -10.30
N ASN A 20 16.56 -3.28 -11.09
CA ASN A 20 16.23 -3.06 -12.50
C ASN A 20 14.77 -2.64 -12.77
N LEU A 21 14.09 -2.03 -11.79
CA LEU A 21 12.73 -1.51 -11.96
C LEU A 21 12.69 -0.01 -11.70
N PRO A 22 11.93 0.78 -12.49
CA PRO A 22 11.74 2.20 -12.21
C PRO A 22 10.95 2.40 -10.91
N LEU A 23 11.14 3.56 -10.29
CA LEU A 23 10.40 3.96 -9.10
C LEU A 23 8.90 4.02 -9.40
N LEU A 24 8.10 3.36 -8.57
CA LEU A 24 6.65 3.36 -8.70
C LEU A 24 6.07 4.75 -8.40
N GLN A 25 5.41 5.36 -9.37
CA GLN A 25 4.78 6.67 -9.27
C GLN A 25 3.38 6.59 -8.67
N PRO A 26 2.97 7.60 -7.86
CA PRO A 26 1.62 7.67 -7.30
C PRO A 26 0.58 7.86 -8.41
N THR A 27 -0.47 7.03 -8.44
CA THR A 27 -1.53 7.11 -9.47
C THR A 27 -2.78 7.84 -8.98
N HIS A 28 -3.15 7.70 -7.71
CA HIS A 28 -4.36 8.29 -7.16
C HIS A 28 -4.13 8.69 -5.70
N ILE A 29 -3.89 9.98 -5.47
CA ILE A 29 -3.63 10.53 -4.14
C ILE A 29 -4.97 10.81 -3.46
N VAL A 30 -5.23 10.12 -2.35
CA VAL A 30 -6.44 10.32 -1.54
C VAL A 30 -6.14 11.05 -0.24
N GLU A 31 -7.10 11.83 0.22
CA GLU A 31 -7.07 12.48 1.52
C GLU A 31 -7.52 11.51 2.63
N GLY A 32 -7.02 11.70 3.84
CA GLY A 32 -7.18 10.76 4.96
C GLY A 32 -5.90 9.94 5.17
N ARG A 33 -5.30 10.10 6.36
CA ARG A 33 -4.07 9.41 6.77
C ARG A 33 -4.37 8.57 7.99
N GLU A 34 -5.13 7.50 7.80
CA GLU A 34 -5.50 6.64 8.91
C GLU A 34 -4.46 5.55 9.15
N GLN A 35 -3.95 5.46 10.38
CA GLN A 35 -3.03 4.40 10.78
C GLN A 35 -3.79 3.14 11.22
N ARG A 36 -4.74 2.67 10.39
CA ARG A 36 -5.60 1.51 10.68
C ARG A 36 -4.79 0.26 11.04
N ILE A 37 -3.71 0.01 10.31
CA ILE A 37 -2.81 -1.14 10.52
C ILE A 37 -2.08 -1.10 11.87
N TRP A 38 -1.67 0.08 12.33
CA TRP A 38 -1.04 0.22 13.64
C TRP A 38 -2.06 0.07 14.77
N LYS A 39 -3.25 0.64 14.57
CA LYS A 39 -4.39 0.61 15.51
C LYS A 39 -5.16 -0.73 15.51
N ALA A 40 -4.84 -1.67 14.61
CA ALA A 40 -5.53 -2.94 14.52
C ALA A 40 -5.42 -3.72 15.85
N SER A 41 -6.58 -4.07 16.43
CA SER A 41 -6.69 -4.80 17.69
C SER A 41 -5.93 -6.12 17.65
N PRO A 42 -5.33 -6.56 18.78
CA PRO A 42 -4.75 -7.89 18.88
C PRO A 42 -5.83 -8.95 18.67
N GLY A 43 -5.65 -9.82 17.69
CA GLY A 43 -6.60 -10.88 17.34
C GLY A 43 -6.01 -11.86 16.32
N PRO A 44 -6.64 -13.03 16.13
CA PRO A 44 -6.13 -14.08 15.26
C PRO A 44 -6.09 -13.65 13.79
N GLU A 45 -6.95 -12.73 13.33
CA GLU A 45 -6.94 -12.23 11.95
C GLU A 45 -5.97 -11.05 11.73
N ARG A 46 -5.36 -10.50 12.79
CA ARG A 46 -4.51 -9.28 12.69
C ARG A 46 -3.35 -9.46 11.72
N TRP A 47 -2.70 -10.62 11.72
CA TRP A 47 -1.58 -10.89 10.81
C TRP A 47 -2.04 -10.88 9.35
N LYS A 48 -3.24 -11.39 9.07
CA LYS A 48 -3.83 -11.46 7.74
C LYS A 48 -4.22 -10.07 7.24
N GLU A 49 -4.85 -9.26 8.09
CA GLU A 49 -5.16 -7.86 7.78
C GLU A 49 -3.89 -7.04 7.50
N ARG A 50 -2.84 -7.24 8.31
CA ARG A 50 -1.55 -6.55 8.14
C ARG A 50 -0.74 -7.05 6.95
N SER A 51 -0.98 -8.26 6.46
CA SER A 51 -0.31 -8.81 5.28
C SER A 51 -1.06 -8.54 3.98
N ARG A 52 -2.28 -8.01 4.02
CA ARG A 52 -3.08 -7.72 2.83
C ARG A 52 -2.39 -6.65 1.97
N THR A 53 -2.33 -6.94 0.66
CA THR A 53 -1.86 -6.00 -0.37
C THR A 53 -3.01 -5.12 -0.84
N TYR A 54 -2.73 -3.85 -1.10
CA TYR A 54 -3.71 -2.90 -1.59
C TYR A 54 -3.86 -3.01 -3.10
N ALA A 55 -5.11 -3.10 -3.57
CA ALA A 55 -5.42 -3.26 -4.98
C ALA A 55 -4.84 -2.14 -5.86
N GLY A 56 -4.84 -0.90 -5.35
CA GLY A 56 -4.30 0.24 -6.09
C GLY A 56 -2.79 0.20 -6.27
N ILE A 57 -2.05 -0.35 -5.30
CA ILE A 57 -0.60 -0.59 -5.45
C ILE A 57 -0.37 -1.67 -6.51
N ALA A 58 -1.13 -2.77 -6.47
CA ALA A 58 -1.00 -3.85 -7.44
C ALA A 58 -1.34 -3.38 -8.87
N GLN A 59 -2.36 -2.54 -9.03
CA GLN A 59 -2.72 -1.95 -10.31
C GLN A 59 -1.61 -1.02 -10.81
N ALA A 60 -1.09 -0.12 -9.97
CA ALA A 60 0.01 0.76 -10.38
C ALA A 60 1.28 -0.01 -10.78
N MET A 61 1.58 -1.14 -10.10
CA MET A 61 2.67 -2.03 -10.51
C MET A 61 2.41 -2.63 -11.89
N ALA A 62 1.17 -3.07 -12.16
CA ALA A 62 0.78 -3.61 -13.45
C ALA A 62 0.79 -2.57 -14.57
N GLU A 63 0.48 -1.31 -14.30
CA GLU A 63 0.47 -0.24 -15.32
C GLU A 63 1.86 0.36 -15.60
N GLN A 64 2.80 0.30 -14.64
CA GLN A 64 4.10 0.96 -14.76
C GLN A 64 5.27 0.03 -15.06
N TRP A 65 5.14 -1.25 -14.70
CA TRP A 65 6.20 -2.24 -14.93
C TRP A 65 5.87 -3.23 -16.06
N PHE A 66 4.62 -3.29 -16.51
CA PHE A 66 4.19 -4.02 -17.70
C PHE A 66 3.63 -3.04 -18.73
#